data_AF-A0A7C3CA47-F1
#
_entry.id   AF-A0A7C3CA47-F1
#
_cell.length_a   1.000
_cell.length_b   1.000
_cell.length_c   1.000
_cell.angle_alpha   90.00
_cell.angle_beta   90.00
_cell.angle_gamma   90.00
#
_symmetry.space_group_name_H-M   'P 1'
#
loop_
_entity.id
_entity.type
_entity.pdbx_description
1 polymer ?
#
loop_
_entity_poly.entity_id
_entity_poly.type
_entity_poly.pdbx_seq_one_letter_code
_entity_poly.pdbx_strand_id
1 'polypeptide(L)'
;MKAKTMGVLQTIFAIGIVLWWATYFAFPQPGGAVQIYESAFPLPDLAWLTPLLVQAARANFRGSRFAPLWTAATGGALTFLGVLDFSFNIQHQVYTLSLANGLLNGFINAACIAFGLWSIAWSKRQLPR
;
A
#
# COMPACT_ATOMS: atom_id res chain seq x y z
N MET A 1 -4.81 18.99 4.60
CA MET A 1 -4.59 18.50 3.22
C MET A 1 -5.91 18.51 2.47
N LYS A 2 -5.94 19.08 1.26
CA LYS A 2 -7.14 19.15 0.41
C LYS A 2 -7.47 17.75 -0.17
N ALA A 3 -8.74 17.48 -0.46
CA ALA A 3 -9.18 16.20 -1.03
C ALA A 3 -8.45 15.86 -2.35
N LYS A 4 -8.23 16.84 -3.23
CA LYS A 4 -7.47 16.64 -4.48
C LYS A 4 -6.04 16.15 -4.24
N THR A 5 -5.35 16.67 -3.22
CA THR A 5 -4.01 16.22 -2.86
C THR A 5 -4.03 14.77 -2.38
N MET A 6 -5.03 14.38 -1.59
CA MET A 6 -5.22 12.98 -1.17
C MET A 6 -5.41 12.07 -2.39
N GLY A 7 -6.23 12.48 -3.36
CA GLY A 7 -6.44 11.73 -4.59
C GLY A 7 -5.16 11.54 -5.43
N VAL A 8 -4.30 12.55 -5.48
CA VAL A 8 -2.97 12.44 -6.15
C VAL A 8 -2.11 11.39 -5.43
N LEU A 9 -2.00 11.46 -4.11
CA LEU A 9 -1.21 10.48 -3.34
C LEU A 9 -1.73 9.05 -3.54
N GLN A 10 -3.04 8.85 -3.51
CA GLN A 10 -3.66 7.54 -3.78
C GLN A 10 -3.37 7.04 -5.19
N THR A 11 -3.34 7.94 -6.18
CA THR A 11 -2.97 7.60 -7.56
C THR A 11 -1.50 7.18 -7.65
N ILE A 12 -0.60 7.91 -6.98
CA ILE A 12 0.83 7.57 -6.93
C ILE A 12 1.05 6.19 -6.31
N PHE A 13 0.39 5.88 -5.20
CA PHE A 13 0.46 4.55 -4.58
C PHE A 13 -0.07 3.45 -5.50
N ALA A 14 -1.22 3.66 -6.17
CA ALA A 14 -1.76 2.67 -7.12
C ALA A 14 -0.79 2.39 -8.27
N ILE A 15 -0.20 3.45 -8.85
CA ILE A 15 0.81 3.31 -9.91
C ILE A 15 2.04 2.60 -9.37
N GLY A 16 2.52 2.97 -8.18
CA GLY A 16 3.68 2.34 -7.54
C GLY A 16 3.52 0.84 -7.35
N ILE A 17 2.34 0.40 -6.88
CA ILE A 17 2.03 -1.04 -6.72
C ILE A 17 2.02 -1.76 -8.06
N VAL A 18 1.37 -1.19 -9.08
CA VAL A 18 1.33 -1.81 -10.42
C VAL A 18 2.74 -1.92 -11.01
N LEU A 19 3.56 -0.87 -10.86
CA LEU A 19 4.95 -0.88 -11.33
C LEU A 19 5.81 -1.89 -10.55
N TRP A 20 5.63 -2.00 -9.23
CA TRP A 20 6.30 -3.00 -8.40
C TRP A 20 6.03 -4.41 -8.94
N TRP A 21 4.77 -4.77 -9.13
CA TRP A 21 4.41 -6.08 -9.64
C TRP A 21 4.84 -6.31 -11.08
N ALA A 22 4.77 -5.28 -11.94
CA ALA A 22 5.31 -5.38 -13.29
C ALA A 22 6.82 -5.71 -13.27
N THR A 23 7.60 -5.09 -12.37
CA THR A 23 9.02 -5.42 -12.20
C THR A 23 9.22 -6.81 -11.61
N TYR A 24 8.44 -7.20 -10.60
CA TYR A 24 8.53 -8.53 -9.99
C TYR A 24 8.34 -9.65 -11.01
N PHE A 25 7.34 -9.53 -11.89
CA PHE A 25 7.06 -10.53 -12.92
C PHE A 25 8.02 -10.47 -14.13
N ALA A 26 8.72 -9.34 -14.33
CA ALA A 26 9.67 -9.19 -15.43
C ALA A 26 11.03 -9.86 -15.16
N PHE A 27 11.39 -10.10 -13.90
CA PHE A 27 12.69 -10.65 -13.50
C PHE A 27 12.56 -12.01 -12.79
N PRO A 28 13.53 -12.92 -12.99
CA PRO A 28 13.53 -14.20 -12.28
C PRO A 28 13.71 -13.99 -10.78
N GLN A 29 12.97 -14.78 -9.99
CA GLN A 29 12.99 -14.71 -8.54
C GLN A 29 13.91 -15.78 -7.95
N PRO A 30 14.61 -15.51 -6.84
CA PRO A 30 15.70 -16.36 -6.33
C PRO A 30 15.27 -17.66 -5.62
N GLY A 31 13.97 -18.00 -5.57
CA GLY A 31 13.49 -19.20 -4.88
C GLY A 31 13.21 -18.99 -3.38
N GLY A 32 12.76 -20.08 -2.74
CA GLY A 32 12.68 -20.19 -1.28
C GLY A 32 11.45 -19.56 -0.63
N ALA A 33 11.46 -19.56 0.71
CA ALA A 33 10.32 -19.12 1.52
C ALA A 33 9.93 -17.65 1.29
N VAL A 34 10.91 -16.77 1.08
CA VAL A 34 10.68 -15.35 0.78
C VAL A 34 9.93 -15.21 -0.55
N GLN A 35 10.34 -15.92 -1.61
CA GLN A 35 9.60 -15.87 -2.87
C GLN A 35 8.18 -16.41 -2.74
N ILE A 36 7.98 -17.53 -2.04
CA ILE A 36 6.65 -18.12 -1.85
C ILE A 36 5.73 -17.14 -1.13
N TYR A 37 6.26 -16.46 -0.10
CA TYR A 37 5.53 -15.43 0.62
C TYR A 37 5.19 -14.24 -0.28
N GLU A 38 6.18 -13.64 -0.95
CA GLU A 38 5.97 -12.52 -1.89
C GLU A 38 4.96 -12.88 -2.98
N SER A 39 5.03 -14.10 -3.52
CA SER A 39 4.11 -14.57 -4.56
C SER A 39 2.65 -14.67 -4.11
N ALA A 40 2.36 -14.57 -2.80
CA ALA A 40 1.00 -14.50 -2.29
C ALA A 40 0.37 -13.10 -2.38
N PHE A 41 1.18 -12.05 -2.58
CA PHE A 41 0.75 -10.66 -2.57
C PHE A 41 0.17 -10.08 -3.87
N PRO A 42 0.34 -10.64 -5.08
CA PRO A 42 -0.30 -10.10 -6.29
C PRO A 42 -1.81 -9.96 -6.15
N LEU A 43 -2.47 -10.93 -5.51
CA LEU A 43 -3.92 -10.91 -5.31
C LEU A 43 -4.36 -9.77 -4.36
N PRO A 44 -3.87 -9.68 -3.10
CA PRO A 44 -4.25 -8.58 -2.22
C PRO A 44 -3.81 -7.20 -2.75
N ASP A 45 -2.69 -7.10 -3.45
CA ASP A 45 -2.20 -5.81 -3.95
C ASP A 45 -2.93 -5.35 -5.21
N LEU A 46 -3.03 -6.20 -6.23
CA LEU A 46 -3.58 -5.82 -7.53
C LEU A 46 -5.09 -5.97 -7.61
N ALA A 47 -5.67 -6.99 -6.96
CA ALA A 47 -7.11 -7.23 -7.05
C ALA A 47 -7.91 -6.57 -5.91
N TRP A 48 -7.27 -6.20 -4.80
CA TRP A 48 -7.95 -5.57 -3.67
C TRP A 48 -7.47 -4.14 -3.41
N LEU A 49 -6.20 -3.95 -3.05
CA LEU A 49 -5.69 -2.64 -2.65
C LEU A 49 -5.66 -1.63 -3.81
N THR A 50 -5.23 -2.04 -5.00
CA THR A 50 -5.15 -1.14 -6.17
C THR A 50 -6.53 -0.60 -6.59
N PRO A 51 -7.59 -1.42 -6.73
CA PRO A 51 -8.94 -0.92 -6.95
C PRO A 51 -9.44 0.02 -5.85
N LEU A 52 -9.16 -0.27 -4.57
CA LEU A 52 -9.51 0.64 -3.47
C LEU A 52 -8.84 2.01 -3.62
N LEU A 53 -7.55 2.04 -3.93
CA LEU A 53 -6.80 3.27 -4.17
C LEU A 53 -7.38 4.06 -5.36
N VAL A 54 -7.69 3.40 -6.47
CA VAL A 54 -8.29 4.04 -7.66
C VAL A 54 -9.66 4.61 -7.33
N GLN A 55 -10.50 3.87 -6.61
CA GLN A 55 -11.84 4.33 -6.23
C GLN A 55 -11.77 5.49 -5.22
N ALA A 56 -10.85 5.42 -4.25
CA ALA A 56 -10.59 6.51 -3.32
C ALA A 56 -10.11 7.77 -4.05
N ALA A 57 -9.17 7.63 -4.99
CA ALA A 57 -8.67 8.75 -5.79
C ALA A 57 -9.78 9.41 -6.60
N ARG A 58 -10.56 8.60 -7.33
CA ARG A 58 -11.72 9.07 -8.11
C ARG A 58 -12.74 9.79 -7.23
N ALA A 59 -13.06 9.25 -6.06
CA ALA A 59 -13.99 9.86 -5.12
C ALA A 59 -13.47 11.21 -4.59
N ASN A 60 -12.18 11.28 -4.25
CA ASN A 60 -11.51 12.50 -3.79
C ASN A 60 -11.45 13.59 -4.87
N PHE A 61 -11.14 13.25 -6.12
CA PHE A 61 -11.13 14.21 -7.22
C PHE A 61 -12.51 14.78 -7.55
N ARG A 62 -13.56 13.96 -7.39
CA ARG A 62 -14.96 14.35 -7.65
C ARG A 62 -15.65 15.02 -6.45
N GLY A 63 -14.98 15.13 -5.30
CA GLY A 63 -15.60 15.65 -4.08
C GLY A 63 -16.77 14.80 -3.60
N SER A 64 -16.74 13.49 -3.85
CA SER A 64 -17.83 12.57 -3.49
C SER A 64 -17.99 12.46 -1.97
N ARG A 65 -19.23 12.39 -1.48
CA ARG A 65 -19.53 12.11 -0.06
C ARG A 65 -18.96 10.77 0.43
N PHE A 66 -18.66 9.86 -0.48
CA PHE A 66 -18.07 8.54 -0.16
C PHE A 66 -16.53 8.56 -0.14
N ALA A 67 -15.88 9.67 -0.46
CA ALA A 67 -14.41 9.76 -0.44
C ALA A 67 -13.78 9.36 0.91
N PRO A 68 -14.35 9.73 2.08
CA PRO A 68 -13.82 9.30 3.37
C PRO A 68 -13.90 7.78 3.56
N LEU A 69 -14.98 7.14 3.10
CA LEU A 69 -15.17 5.69 3.21
C LEU A 69 -14.09 4.94 2.41
N TRP A 70 -13.94 5.26 1.12
CA TRP A 70 -12.94 4.61 0.26
C TRP A 70 -11.50 4.87 0.73
N THR A 71 -11.23 6.10 1.22
CA THR A 71 -9.92 6.45 1.78
C THR A 71 -9.63 5.69 3.08
N ALA A 72 -10.64 5.45 3.92
CA ALA A 72 -10.48 4.65 5.14
C ALA A 72 -10.25 3.17 4.82
N ALA A 73 -10.99 2.61 3.85
CA ALA A 73 -10.82 1.24 3.38
C ALA A 73 -9.41 1.02 2.81
N THR A 74 -8.94 1.94 1.97
CA THR A 74 -7.55 1.98 1.48
C THR A 74 -6.56 2.01 2.65
N GLY A 75 -6.81 2.88 3.64
CA GLY A 75 -5.93 3.02 4.79
C GLY A 75 -5.83 1.75 5.65
N GLY A 76 -6.95 1.07 5.86
CA GLY A 76 -6.99 -0.22 6.54
C GLY A 76 -6.22 -1.31 5.79
N ALA A 77 -6.43 -1.42 4.48
CA ALA A 77 -5.72 -2.39 3.63
C ALA A 77 -4.19 -2.16 3.64
N LEU A 78 -3.74 -0.92 3.41
CA LEU A 78 -2.32 -0.55 3.45
C LEU A 78 -1.68 -0.84 4.81
N THR A 79 -2.35 -0.48 5.90
CA THR A 79 -1.83 -0.70 7.25
C THR A 79 -1.71 -2.19 7.54
N PHE A 80 -2.74 -2.98 7.21
CA PHE A 80 -2.73 -4.41 7.43
C PHE A 80 -1.63 -5.11 6.64
N LEU A 81 -1.52 -4.83 5.33
CA LEU A 81 -0.50 -5.43 4.47
C LEU A 81 0.91 -5.01 4.89
N GLY A 82 1.13 -3.73 5.21
CA GLY A 82 2.43 -3.25 5.67
C GLY A 82 2.88 -3.87 7.00
N VAL A 83 1.95 -4.09 7.95
CA VAL A 83 2.26 -4.76 9.22
C VAL A 83 2.51 -6.26 9.01
N LEU A 84 1.75 -6.90 8.12
CA LEU A 84 1.94 -8.30 7.74
C LEU A 84 3.35 -8.50 7.18
N ASP A 85 3.75 -7.66 6.22
CA ASP A 85 5.06 -7.73 5.57
C ASP A 85 6.21 -7.37 6.51
N PHE A 86 6.04 -6.33 7.33
CA PHE A 86 7.00 -5.99 8.38
C PHE A 86 7.25 -7.15 9.34
N SER A 87 6.19 -7.86 9.73
CA SER A 87 6.27 -9.00 10.64
C SER A 87 7.05 -10.15 10.00
N PHE A 88 6.77 -10.46 8.73
CA PHE A 88 7.48 -11.49 7.99
C PHE A 88 8.96 -11.15 7.82
N ASN A 89 9.26 -9.91 7.44
CA ASN A 89 10.63 -9.44 7.18
C ASN A 89 11.51 -9.47 8.43
N ILE A 90 10.96 -9.18 9.62
CA ILE A 90 11.68 -9.34 10.89
C ILE A 90 11.95 -10.82 11.18
N GLN A 91 10.94 -11.68 11.06
CA GLN A 91 11.06 -13.10 11.38
C GLN A 91 12.07 -13.83 10.48
N HIS A 92 12.16 -13.43 9.22
CA HIS A 92 13.02 -14.07 8.22
C HIS A 92 14.30 -13.27 7.91
N GLN A 93 14.60 -12.24 8.72
CA GLN A 93 15.82 -11.42 8.58
C GLN A 93 15.96 -10.78 7.17
N VAL A 94 14.85 -10.50 6.49
CA VAL A 94 14.84 -9.94 5.13
C VAL A 94 15.51 -8.57 5.11
N TYR A 95 15.33 -7.77 6.16
CA TYR A 95 15.95 -6.45 6.28
C TYR A 95 17.49 -6.48 6.38
N THR A 96 18.08 -7.61 6.75
CA THR A 96 19.53 -7.74 6.94
C THR A 96 20.21 -8.56 5.83
N LEU A 97 19.45 -9.07 4.85
CA LEU A 97 20.00 -9.80 3.69
C LEU A 97 20.99 -8.95 2.88
N SER A 98 20.69 -7.68 2.68
CA SER A 98 21.58 -6.69 2.06
C SER A 98 21.12 -5.28 2.43
N LEU A 99 22.02 -4.29 2.34
CA LEU A 99 21.65 -2.88 2.57
C LEU A 99 20.53 -2.43 1.62
N ALA A 100 20.58 -2.85 0.35
CA ALA A 100 19.57 -2.52 -0.64
C ALA A 100 18.20 -3.11 -0.28
N ASN A 101 18.14 -4.39 0.10
CA ASN A 101 16.89 -5.04 0.53
C ASN A 101 16.34 -4.40 1.82
N GLY A 102 17.21 -4.10 2.78
CA GLY A 102 16.82 -3.44 4.03
C GLY A 102 16.18 -2.08 3.81
N LEU A 103 16.83 -1.24 2.98
CA LEU A 103 16.31 0.09 2.67
C LEU A 103 15.01 0.03 1.86
N LEU A 104 14.93 -0.84 0.84
CA LEU A 104 13.76 -0.94 -0.02
C LEU A 104 12.53 -1.45 0.74
N ASN A 105 12.64 -2.61 1.39
CA ASN A 105 11.53 -3.18 2.16
C ASN A 105 11.17 -2.29 3.36
N GLY A 106 12.17 -1.70 4.01
CA GLY A 106 11.94 -0.78 5.13
C GLY A 106 11.16 0.46 4.69
N PHE A 107 11.53 1.03 3.54
CA PHE A 107 10.82 2.16 2.94
C PHE A 107 9.39 1.79 2.56
N ILE A 108 9.17 0.68 1.85
CA ILE A 108 7.84 0.24 1.41
C ILE A 108 6.93 0.03 2.63
N ASN A 109 7.40 -0.68 3.65
CA ASN A 109 6.57 -0.99 4.82
C ASN A 109 6.25 0.26 5.64
N ALA A 110 7.25 1.13 5.83
CA ALA A 110 7.02 2.42 6.47
C ALA A 110 6.03 3.28 5.68
N ALA A 111 6.15 3.33 4.34
CA ALA A 111 5.24 4.08 3.48
C ALA A 111 3.81 3.53 3.55
N CYS A 112 3.63 2.21 3.47
CA CYS A 112 2.33 1.55 3.58
C CYS A 112 1.66 1.82 4.94
N ILE A 113 2.38 1.62 6.04
CA ILE A 113 1.85 1.82 7.39
C ILE A 113 1.56 3.31 7.63
N ALA A 114 2.51 4.20 7.35
CA ALA A 114 2.34 5.64 7.59
C ALA A 114 1.22 6.22 6.74
N PHE A 115 1.18 5.92 5.45
CA PHE A 115 0.12 6.41 4.56
C PHE A 115 -1.23 5.75 4.87
N GLY A 116 -1.24 4.49 5.30
CA GLY A 116 -2.43 3.79 5.73
C GLY A 116 -3.09 4.44 6.95
N LEU A 117 -2.32 4.62 8.03
CA LEU A 117 -2.76 5.30 9.25
C LEU A 117 -3.16 6.75 8.99
N TRP A 118 -2.41 7.46 8.15
CA TRP A 118 -2.76 8.81 7.74
C TRP A 118 -4.10 8.85 7.02
N SER A 119 -4.33 7.92 6.08
CA SER A 119 -5.57 7.85 5.30
C SER A 119 -6.78 7.65 6.21
N ILE A 120 -6.68 6.77 7.21
CA ILE A 120 -7.71 6.56 8.24
C ILE A 120 -7.96 7.86 9.03
N ALA A 121 -6.89 8.49 9.52
CA ALA A 121 -6.99 9.72 10.31
C ALA A 121 -7.59 10.88 9.49
N TRP A 122 -7.22 10.99 8.21
CA TRP A 122 -7.79 11.97 7.30
C TRP A 122 -9.28 11.72 7.09
N SER A 123 -9.69 10.47 6.82
CA SER A 123 -11.10 10.10 6.65
C SER A 123 -11.96 10.46 7.85
N LYS A 124 -11.47 10.18 9.06
CA LYS A 124 -12.18 10.52 10.31
C LYS A 124 -12.49 12.03 10.42
N ARG A 125 -11.60 12.89 9.93
CA ARG A 125 -11.78 14.35 9.96
C ARG A 125 -12.82 14.87 8.97
N GLN A 126 -13.21 14.07 7.98
CA GLN A 126 -14.17 14.43 6.94
C GLN A 126 -15.60 13.96 7.24
N LEU A 127 -15.80 13.14 8.28
CA LEU A 127 -17.13 12.69 8.68
C LEU A 127 -17.90 13.85 9.32
N PRO A 128 -19.22 13.97 9.07
CA PRO A 128 -20.06 14.92 9.79
C PRO A 128 -20.00 14.60 11.29
N ARG A 129 -19.93 15.65 12.11
CA ARG A 129 -19.96 15.54 13.58
C ARG A 129 -21.40 15.51 14.07
#